data_AF-A0A9W8H369-F1
#
_entry.id   AF-A0A9W8H369-F1
#
_cell.length_a   1.000
_cell.length_b   1.000
_cell.length_c   1.000
_cell.angle_alpha   90.00
_cell.angle_beta   90.00
_cell.angle_gamma   90.00
#
_symmetry.space_group_name_H-M   'P 1'
#
loop_
_entity.id
_entity.type
_entity.pdbx_description
1 polymer ?
#
loop_
_entity_poly.entity_id
_entity_poly.type
_entity_poly.pdbx_seq_one_letter_code
_entity_poly.pdbx_strand_id
1 'polypeptide(L)'
;MSSGAYGSGRLSREDYKKQKDLEAARKAGTAPPEVDEEGNEINPHIPEFMSKAPWYMDTGKVGLHHQRKAPAAAPTAIGESTWYRRGERVGKAPQKFRKGACENCGAASHKTKDCMERPRKRGARWTGRDLQADEAVESVELSYDAKRDAWNGYDPREHQKLMAEWELVEEERRKRKAAELESRDKAAGAEGAAATAIEAQVG
;
A
#
# COMPACT_ATOMS: atom_id res chain seq x y z
N MET A 1 39.19 -31.99 2.53
CA MET A 1 38.29 -30.85 2.75
C MET A 1 38.12 -30.70 4.25
N SER A 2 38.84 -29.76 4.85
CA SER A 2 38.87 -29.58 6.31
C SER A 2 37.72 -28.67 6.72
N SER A 3 36.74 -29.25 7.42
CA SER A 3 35.61 -28.56 8.01
C SER A 3 36.09 -27.70 9.18
N GLY A 4 36.11 -26.38 8.99
CA GLY A 4 36.44 -25.41 10.03
C GLY A 4 35.34 -25.35 11.09
N ALA A 5 35.56 -25.99 12.22
CA ALA A 5 34.73 -25.84 13.41
C ALA A 5 35.22 -24.62 14.19
N TYR A 6 34.42 -23.54 14.21
CA TYR A 6 34.58 -22.44 15.17
C TYR A 6 34.05 -22.86 16.55
N GLY A 7 34.60 -23.94 17.10
CA GLY A 7 34.47 -24.26 18.51
C GLY A 7 35.50 -23.44 19.29
N SER A 8 35.12 -22.93 20.46
CA SER A 8 35.91 -22.14 21.41
C SER A 8 37.15 -22.87 21.96
N GLY A 9 38.11 -23.19 21.08
CA GLY A 9 39.47 -23.57 21.40
C GLY A 9 40.39 -22.36 21.22
N ARG A 10 41.32 -22.15 22.15
CA ARG A 10 42.33 -21.08 22.02
C ARG A 10 43.14 -21.33 20.74
N LEU A 11 42.99 -20.47 19.72
CA LEU A 11 43.84 -20.54 18.54
C LEU A 11 45.30 -20.34 18.96
N SER A 12 46.21 -21.09 18.33
CA SER A 12 47.64 -20.86 18.52
C SER A 12 48.01 -19.45 18.05
N ARG A 13 49.05 -18.85 18.64
CA ARG A 13 49.52 -17.51 18.26
C ARG A 13 49.89 -17.42 16.77
N GLU A 14 50.32 -18.54 16.19
CA GLU A 14 50.67 -18.64 14.77
C GLU A 14 49.43 -18.64 13.88
N ASP A 15 48.38 -19.36 14.28
CA ASP A 15 47.13 -19.43 13.51
C ASP A 15 46.37 -18.09 13.53
N TYR A 16 46.40 -17.39 14.66
CA TYR A 16 45.84 -16.02 14.75
C TYR A 16 46.55 -15.04 13.81
N LYS A 17 47.88 -15.11 13.72
CA LYS A 17 48.66 -14.28 12.77
C LYS A 17 48.29 -14.61 11.33
N LYS A 18 48.25 -15.90 10.97
CA LYS A 18 47.85 -16.35 9.63
C LYS A 18 46.45 -15.85 9.25
N GLN A 19 45.47 -15.91 10.17
CA GLN A 19 44.13 -15.39 9.93
C GLN A 19 44.15 -13.88 9.66
N LYS A 20 44.90 -13.10 10.44
CA LYS A 20 45.01 -11.65 10.24
C LYS A 20 45.72 -11.28 8.93
N ASP A 21 46.76 -12.03 8.56
CA ASP A 21 47.48 -11.83 7.30
C ASP A 21 46.60 -12.19 6.09
N LEU A 22 45.79 -13.25 6.19
CA LEU A 22 44.79 -13.62 5.17
C LEU A 22 43.69 -12.56 5.05
N GLU A 23 43.16 -12.05 6.16
CA GLU A 23 42.21 -10.94 6.17
C GLU A 23 42.80 -9.68 5.52
N ALA A 24 44.07 -9.36 5.82
CA ALA A 24 44.78 -8.23 5.22
C ALA A 24 44.99 -8.42 3.70
N ALA A 25 45.36 -9.62 3.27
CA ALA A 25 45.51 -9.97 1.85
C ALA A 25 44.18 -9.92 1.09
N ARG A 26 43.09 -10.36 1.73
CA ARG A 26 41.72 -10.24 1.18
C ARG A 26 41.30 -8.77 1.07
N LYS A 27 41.57 -7.97 2.10
CA LYS A 27 41.31 -6.52 2.09
C LYS A 27 42.16 -5.77 1.07
N ALA A 28 43.35 -6.26 0.76
CA ALA A 28 44.24 -5.75 -0.29
C ALA A 28 43.90 -6.31 -1.70
N GLY A 29 42.89 -7.17 -1.83
CA GLY A 29 42.49 -7.77 -3.12
C GLY A 29 43.47 -8.81 -3.68
N THR A 30 44.45 -9.25 -2.89
CA THR A 30 45.47 -10.23 -3.30
C THR A 30 45.03 -11.68 -3.07
N ALA A 31 44.08 -11.90 -2.16
CA ALA A 31 43.48 -13.20 -1.86
C ALA A 31 41.97 -13.20 -2.18
N PRO A 32 41.40 -14.34 -2.60
CA PRO A 32 39.98 -14.44 -2.91
C PRO A 32 39.11 -14.19 -1.66
N PRO A 33 37.93 -13.56 -1.84
CA PRO A 33 36.99 -13.32 -0.75
C PRO A 33 36.49 -14.63 -0.15
N GLU A 34 36.01 -14.54 1.08
CA GLU A 34 35.38 -15.69 1.75
C GLU A 34 34.00 -15.92 1.16
N VAL A 35 33.60 -17.18 0.99
CA VAL A 35 32.32 -17.56 0.39
C VAL A 35 31.40 -18.07 1.50
N ASP A 36 30.16 -17.61 1.51
CA ASP A 36 29.13 -18.05 2.47
C ASP A 36 28.56 -19.44 2.12
N GLU A 37 27.58 -19.90 2.91
CA GLU A 37 26.93 -21.21 2.68
C GLU A 37 26.14 -21.29 1.36
N GLU A 38 25.71 -20.14 0.83
CA GLU A 38 24.86 -20.00 -0.35
C GLU A 38 25.69 -19.73 -1.62
N GLY A 39 27.01 -19.64 -1.49
CA GLY A 39 27.92 -19.36 -2.59
C GLY A 39 28.14 -17.87 -2.87
N ASN A 40 27.65 -16.97 -2.02
CA ASN A 40 27.89 -15.53 -2.14
C ASN A 40 29.23 -15.14 -1.53
N GLU A 41 29.94 -14.25 -2.20
CA GLU A 41 31.19 -13.69 -1.72
C GLU A 41 30.94 -12.65 -0.62
N ILE A 42 31.59 -12.82 0.53
CA ILE A 42 31.56 -11.90 1.65
C ILE A 42 32.61 -10.81 1.40
N ASN A 43 32.15 -9.56 1.35
CA ASN A 43 33.02 -8.42 1.13
C ASN A 43 34.11 -8.32 2.24
N PRO A 44 35.41 -8.40 1.88
CA PRO A 44 36.54 -8.33 2.82
C PRO A 44 36.65 -7.02 3.63
N HIS A 45 35.93 -5.98 3.23
CA HIS A 45 35.91 -4.69 3.94
C HIS A 45 34.84 -4.62 5.03
N ILE A 46 33.97 -5.62 5.17
CA ILE A 46 33.02 -5.70 6.28
C ILE A 46 33.82 -5.92 7.58
N PRO A 47 33.68 -5.07 8.61
CA PRO A 47 34.38 -5.25 9.87
C PRO A 47 34.07 -6.60 10.52
N GLU A 48 35.07 -7.17 11.21
CA GLU A 48 35.01 -8.50 11.85
C GLU A 48 33.80 -8.68 12.78
N PHE A 49 33.39 -7.63 13.50
CA PHE A 49 32.25 -7.68 14.43
C PHE A 49 30.89 -7.75 13.72
N MET A 50 30.79 -7.35 12.45
CA MET A 50 29.57 -7.49 11.66
C MET A 50 29.52 -8.84 10.95
N SER A 51 30.66 -9.33 10.45
CA SER A 51 30.76 -10.58 9.69
C SER A 51 30.67 -11.83 10.58
N LYS A 52 31.22 -11.80 11.81
CA LYS A 52 31.10 -12.91 12.75
C LYS A 52 29.71 -12.95 13.38
N ALA A 53 29.01 -14.06 13.22
CA ALA A 53 27.73 -14.29 13.86
C ALA A 53 27.91 -14.38 15.40
N PRO A 54 27.03 -13.74 16.20
CA PRO A 54 27.00 -13.96 17.63
C PRO A 54 26.68 -15.42 17.97
N TRP A 55 27.18 -15.92 19.10
CA TRP A 55 27.04 -17.33 19.53
C TRP A 55 25.59 -17.87 19.53
N TYR A 56 24.58 -17.01 19.71
CA TYR A 56 23.17 -17.38 19.74
C TYR A 56 22.49 -17.46 18.36
N MET A 57 23.20 -17.05 17.30
CA MET A 57 22.81 -17.22 15.90
C MET A 57 23.87 -17.94 15.08
N ASP A 58 24.90 -18.49 15.74
CA ASP A 58 26.04 -19.11 15.08
C ASP A 58 25.65 -20.48 14.51
N THR A 59 25.65 -20.60 13.19
CA THR A 59 25.46 -21.87 12.47
C THR A 59 26.77 -22.63 12.29
N GLY A 60 27.89 -22.10 12.79
CA GLY A 60 29.23 -22.66 12.67
C GLY A 60 29.88 -22.39 11.31
N LYS A 61 29.23 -21.64 10.41
CA LYS A 61 29.78 -21.24 9.12
C LYS A 61 29.78 -19.72 8.97
N VAL A 62 30.68 -19.22 8.15
CA VAL A 62 30.84 -17.79 7.93
C VAL A 62 29.75 -17.31 6.97
N GLY A 63 29.00 -16.28 7.35
CA GLY A 63 27.89 -15.76 6.56
C GLY A 63 27.28 -14.51 7.17
N LEU A 64 26.50 -13.77 6.38
CA LEU A 64 25.85 -12.52 6.80
C LEU A 64 24.34 -12.72 7.12
N HIS A 65 23.92 -13.97 7.34
CA HIS A 65 22.51 -14.32 7.59
C HIS A 65 21.94 -13.66 8.84
N HIS A 66 22.72 -13.54 9.91
CA HIS A 66 22.32 -12.89 11.15
C HIS A 66 22.06 -11.39 11.01
N GLN A 67 22.60 -10.76 9.95
CA GLN A 67 22.34 -9.35 9.66
C GLN A 67 21.10 -9.15 8.77
N ARG A 68 20.58 -10.21 8.13
CA ARG A 68 19.37 -10.10 7.32
C ARG A 68 18.18 -9.83 8.24
N LYS A 69 17.27 -8.97 7.77
CA LYS A 69 16.02 -8.71 8.48
C LYS A 69 15.26 -10.03 8.65
N ALA A 70 15.00 -10.41 9.90
CA ALA A 70 14.12 -11.54 10.18
C ALA A 70 12.75 -11.30 9.52
N PRO A 71 12.09 -12.35 9.01
CA PRO A 71 10.75 -12.21 8.45
C PRO A 71 9.85 -11.54 9.51
N ALA A 72 9.28 -10.39 9.17
CA ALA A 72 8.41 -9.66 10.09
C ALA A 72 7.08 -10.41 10.24
N ALA A 73 6.56 -10.49 11.47
CA ALA A 73 5.28 -11.13 11.77
C ALA A 73 4.07 -10.29 11.30
N ALA A 74 4.25 -9.00 11.03
CA ALA A 74 3.19 -8.07 10.66
C ALA A 74 3.37 -7.55 9.22
N PRO A 75 2.28 -7.30 8.47
CA PRO A 75 2.35 -6.75 7.12
C PRO A 75 2.93 -5.34 7.18
N THR A 76 4.17 -5.18 6.74
CA THR A 76 4.82 -3.87 6.66
C THR A 76 4.53 -3.14 5.35
N ALA A 77 3.84 -3.79 4.41
CA ALA A 77 3.65 -3.29 3.06
C ALA A 77 2.29 -2.60 2.88
N ILE A 78 2.31 -1.49 2.15
CA ILE A 78 1.14 -0.62 1.87
C ILE A 78 0.10 -1.37 1.01
N GLY A 79 0.51 -2.30 0.14
CA GLY A 79 -0.35 -2.97 -0.84
C GLY A 79 -1.13 -4.20 -0.38
N GLU A 80 -0.88 -4.71 0.83
CA GLU A 80 -1.65 -5.83 1.43
C GLU A 80 -2.68 -5.34 2.46
N SER A 81 -2.80 -4.02 2.62
CA SER A 81 -3.66 -3.45 3.65
C SER A 81 -5.14 -3.62 3.31
N THR A 82 -5.77 -4.58 3.98
CA THR A 82 -7.22 -4.66 4.05
C THR A 82 -7.74 -3.43 4.79
N TRP A 83 -8.79 -2.79 4.28
CA TRP A 83 -9.42 -1.65 4.93
C TRP A 83 -10.73 -2.06 5.60
N TYR A 84 -11.18 -1.31 6.60
CA TYR A 84 -12.42 -1.58 7.34
C TYR A 84 -13.62 -1.68 6.39
N ARG A 85 -14.46 -2.71 6.59
CA ARG A 85 -15.74 -2.91 5.89
C ARG A 85 -16.79 -1.90 6.33
N ARG A 86 -16.68 -0.67 5.83
CA ARG A 86 -17.59 0.43 6.18
C ARG A 86 -19.00 0.15 5.67
N GLY A 87 -19.98 0.26 6.56
CA GLY A 87 -21.40 0.15 6.21
C GLY A 87 -21.90 -1.28 5.95
N GLU A 88 -21.02 -2.29 6.05
CA GLU A 88 -21.42 -3.68 5.88
C GLU A 88 -22.12 -4.20 7.15
N ARG A 89 -23.30 -4.79 6.95
CA ARG A 89 -24.08 -5.42 8.01
C ARG A 89 -23.85 -6.92 7.98
N VAL A 90 -23.60 -7.51 9.15
CA VAL A 90 -23.44 -8.95 9.34
C VAL A 90 -24.83 -9.59 9.28
N GLY A 91 -25.26 -9.90 8.06
CA GLY A 91 -26.50 -10.62 7.79
C GLY A 91 -27.78 -9.80 7.96
N LYS A 92 -28.91 -10.52 8.09
CA LYS A 92 -30.25 -9.92 8.16
C LYS A 92 -30.55 -9.40 9.57
N ALA A 93 -31.34 -8.34 9.64
CA ALA A 93 -31.86 -7.81 10.89
C ALA A 93 -32.61 -8.89 11.69
N PRO A 94 -32.42 -8.94 13.02
CA PRO A 94 -33.12 -9.89 13.86
C PRO A 94 -34.62 -9.57 13.92
N GLN A 95 -35.45 -10.60 14.00
CA GLN A 95 -36.91 -10.46 14.15
C GLN A 95 -37.36 -10.18 15.59
N LYS A 96 -36.47 -10.42 16.56
CA LYS A 96 -36.72 -10.23 17.99
C LYS A 96 -35.53 -9.55 18.65
N PHE A 97 -35.80 -8.75 19.67
CA PHE A 97 -34.76 -8.10 20.46
C PHE A 97 -33.89 -9.14 21.19
N ARG A 98 -32.57 -9.03 21.06
CA ARG A 98 -31.60 -9.90 21.73
C ARG A 98 -31.12 -9.25 23.03
N LYS A 99 -30.94 -10.05 24.09
CA LYS A 99 -30.41 -9.55 25.37
C LYS A 99 -28.97 -9.05 25.15
N GLY A 100 -28.65 -7.87 25.70
CA GLY A 100 -27.34 -7.23 25.53
C GLY A 100 -27.19 -6.38 24.27
N ALA A 101 -28.19 -6.35 23.38
CA ALA A 101 -28.21 -5.43 22.26
C ALA A 101 -28.53 -3.99 22.69
N CYS A 102 -28.16 -3.04 21.85
CA CYS A 102 -28.47 -1.62 21.99
C CYS A 102 -29.98 -1.41 22.23
N GLU A 103 -30.34 -0.70 23.30
CA GLU A 103 -31.75 -0.52 23.68
C GLU A 103 -32.52 0.36 22.69
N ASN A 104 -31.80 1.20 21.93
CA ASN A 104 -32.38 2.12 20.95
C ASN A 104 -32.70 1.41 19.61
N CYS A 105 -31.69 0.85 18.94
CA CYS A 105 -31.81 0.28 17.59
C CYS A 105 -31.88 -1.27 17.55
N GLY A 106 -31.45 -1.95 18.62
CA GLY A 106 -31.46 -3.42 18.69
C GLY A 106 -30.27 -4.15 18.06
N ALA A 107 -29.25 -3.44 17.56
CA ALA A 107 -28.00 -4.04 17.12
C ALA A 107 -27.12 -4.44 18.32
N ALA A 108 -26.36 -5.52 18.21
CA ALA A 108 -25.44 -6.01 19.23
C ALA A 108 -24.00 -5.48 19.09
N SER A 109 -23.69 -4.74 18.02
CA SER A 109 -22.33 -4.22 17.75
C SER A 109 -21.91 -3.06 18.68
N HIS A 110 -22.87 -2.34 19.27
CA HIS A 110 -22.59 -1.14 20.08
C HIS A 110 -23.57 -0.98 21.25
N LYS A 111 -23.25 -0.06 22.16
CA LYS A 111 -24.09 0.30 23.31
C LYS A 111 -25.03 1.46 22.96
N THR A 112 -26.09 1.65 23.75
CA THR A 112 -27.11 2.71 23.52
C THR A 112 -26.51 4.13 23.42
N LYS A 113 -25.43 4.42 24.14
CA LYS A 113 -24.77 5.74 24.11
C LYS A 113 -24.02 6.02 22.80
N ASP A 114 -23.50 4.97 22.18
CA ASP A 114 -22.70 5.03 20.95
C ASP A 114 -23.56 4.70 19.72
N CYS A 115 -24.89 4.77 19.88
CA CYS A 115 -25.83 4.44 18.83
C CYS A 115 -25.87 5.55 17.78
N MET A 116 -25.61 5.18 16.53
CA MET A 116 -25.67 6.09 15.38
C MET A 116 -27.11 6.37 14.91
N GLU A 117 -28.08 5.57 15.37
CA GLU A 117 -29.49 5.79 15.08
C GLU A 117 -30.07 6.89 15.97
N ARG A 118 -31.03 7.63 15.41
CA ARG A 118 -31.72 8.69 16.15
C ARG A 118 -32.28 8.16 17.48
N PRO A 119 -32.01 8.81 18.63
CA PRO A 119 -32.55 8.39 19.92
C PRO A 119 -34.09 8.34 19.91
N ARG A 120 -34.66 7.17 20.17
CA ARG A 120 -36.11 6.94 20.20
C ARG A 120 -36.66 7.18 21.60
N LYS A 121 -37.88 7.74 21.71
CA LYS A 121 -38.59 7.90 23.00
C LYS A 121 -38.89 6.54 23.67
N ARG A 122 -39.23 5.54 22.86
CA ARG A 122 -39.33 4.14 23.27
C ARG A 122 -38.45 3.32 22.33
N GLY A 123 -37.31 2.84 22.84
CA GLY A 123 -36.32 2.10 22.07
C GLY A 123 -36.80 0.70 21.65
N ALA A 124 -36.05 0.09 20.74
CA ALA A 124 -36.30 -1.25 20.20
C ALA A 124 -36.41 -2.34 21.29
N ARG A 125 -35.80 -2.14 22.46
CA ARG A 125 -35.94 -3.03 23.62
C ARG A 125 -37.40 -3.23 24.05
N TRP A 126 -38.22 -2.18 23.98
CA TRP A 126 -39.59 -2.18 24.49
C TRP A 126 -40.62 -2.32 23.37
N THR A 127 -40.32 -1.81 22.18
CA THR A 127 -41.25 -1.81 21.05
C THR A 127 -41.06 -3.00 20.13
N GLY A 128 -39.87 -3.59 20.08
CA GLY A 128 -39.53 -4.68 19.16
C GLY A 128 -39.62 -4.31 17.68
N ARG A 129 -39.74 -3.01 17.35
CA ARG A 129 -39.88 -2.50 15.98
C ARG A 129 -38.57 -1.92 15.46
N ASP A 130 -38.36 -2.01 14.15
CA ASP A 130 -37.22 -1.46 13.42
C ASP A 130 -35.88 -1.87 14.05
N LEU A 131 -35.69 -3.18 14.22
CA LEU A 131 -34.45 -3.80 14.68
C LEU A 131 -33.40 -3.71 13.59
N GLN A 132 -32.24 -3.14 13.90
CA GLN A 132 -31.15 -3.01 12.96
C GLN A 132 -30.28 -4.27 12.93
N ALA A 133 -29.65 -4.52 11.78
CA ALA A 133 -28.66 -5.58 11.64
C ALA A 133 -27.34 -5.20 12.33
N ASP A 134 -26.58 -6.21 12.72
CA ASP A 134 -25.29 -6.02 13.38
C ASP A 134 -24.24 -5.48 12.40
N GLU A 135 -23.30 -4.67 12.85
CA GLU A 135 -22.18 -4.16 12.04
C GLU A 135 -21.01 -5.15 12.02
N ALA A 136 -20.27 -5.19 10.92
CA ALA A 136 -19.00 -5.92 10.84
C ALA A 136 -17.93 -5.16 11.62
N VAL A 137 -17.56 -5.67 12.80
CA VAL A 137 -16.49 -5.09 13.64
C VAL A 137 -15.20 -5.85 13.33
N GLU A 138 -14.24 -5.16 12.70
CA GLU A 138 -12.92 -5.70 12.37
C GLU A 138 -11.82 -4.84 13.01
N SER A 139 -10.75 -5.49 13.46
CA SER A 139 -9.53 -4.83 13.93
C SER A 139 -8.46 -4.98 12.86
N VAL A 140 -8.04 -3.87 12.25
CA VAL A 140 -7.00 -3.86 11.21
C VAL A 140 -5.71 -3.27 11.78
N GLU A 141 -4.63 -4.04 11.73
CA GLU A 141 -3.30 -3.56 12.08
C GLU A 141 -2.60 -2.97 10.86
N LEU A 142 -2.35 -1.66 10.91
CA LEU A 142 -1.79 -0.90 9.79
C LEU A 142 -0.49 -0.20 10.18
N SER A 143 0.41 -0.08 9.21
CA SER A 143 1.64 0.71 9.31
C SER A 143 1.34 2.22 9.43
N TYR A 144 2.37 3.03 9.73
CA TYR A 144 2.21 4.47 9.90
C TYR A 144 1.64 5.15 8.64
N ASP A 145 2.18 4.79 7.47
CA ASP A 145 1.77 5.32 6.18
C ASP A 145 0.38 4.79 5.79
N ALA A 146 0.14 3.50 5.97
CA ALA A 146 -1.16 2.89 5.67
C ALA A 146 -2.29 3.48 6.52
N LYS A 147 -2.04 3.88 7.78
CA LYS A 147 -3.05 4.59 8.60
C LYS A 147 -3.40 5.99 8.07
N ARG A 148 -2.50 6.62 7.32
CA ARG A 148 -2.61 8.01 6.85
C ARG A 148 -2.89 8.13 5.37
N ASP A 149 -2.93 7.01 4.65
CA ASP A 149 -3.26 7.03 3.25
C ASP A 149 -4.67 7.63 3.05
N ALA A 150 -4.71 8.69 2.26
CA ALA A 150 -5.94 9.39 1.93
C ALA A 150 -6.86 8.55 1.04
N TRP A 151 -6.31 7.54 0.36
CA TRP A 151 -7.03 6.65 -0.56
C TRP A 151 -7.49 5.35 0.09
N ASN A 152 -7.48 5.28 1.41
CA ASN A 152 -7.94 4.12 2.17
C ASN A 152 -9.42 3.77 1.92
N GLY A 153 -9.63 2.58 1.38
CA GLY A 153 -10.97 2.08 1.02
C GLY A 153 -11.57 2.74 -0.23
N TYR A 154 -10.72 3.25 -1.12
CA TYR A 154 -11.12 3.71 -2.45
C TYR A 154 -11.69 2.55 -3.28
N ASP A 155 -12.88 2.73 -3.87
CA ASP A 155 -13.43 1.79 -4.84
C ASP A 155 -12.94 2.17 -6.25
N PRO A 156 -12.16 1.31 -6.94
CA PRO A 156 -11.69 1.58 -8.30
C PRO A 156 -12.80 1.91 -9.30
N ARG A 157 -14.05 1.51 -9.03
CA ARG A 157 -15.20 1.83 -9.88
C ARG A 157 -15.57 3.32 -9.84
N GLU A 158 -15.26 4.04 -8.76
CA GLU A 158 -15.51 5.48 -8.69
C GLU A 158 -14.69 6.25 -9.73
N HIS A 159 -13.52 5.73 -10.11
CA HIS A 159 -12.72 6.29 -11.19
C HIS A 159 -13.47 6.35 -12.53
N GLN A 160 -14.40 5.42 -12.76
CA GLN A 160 -15.18 5.40 -14.00
C GLN A 160 -16.09 6.61 -14.14
N LYS A 161 -16.60 7.15 -13.02
CA LYS A 161 -17.42 8.37 -13.01
C LYS A 161 -16.59 9.57 -13.44
N LEU A 162 -15.36 9.68 -12.93
CA LEU A 162 -14.42 10.73 -13.33
C LEU A 162 -14.13 10.65 -14.83
N MET A 163 -13.88 9.44 -15.37
CA MET A 163 -13.67 9.25 -16.80
C MET A 163 -14.88 9.72 -17.63
N ALA A 164 -16.10 9.37 -17.21
CA ALA A 164 -17.33 9.79 -17.88
C ALA A 164 -17.52 11.32 -17.85
N GLU A 165 -17.19 11.98 -16.73
CA GLU A 165 -17.20 13.45 -16.65
C GLU A 165 -16.21 14.07 -17.65
N TRP A 166 -15.00 13.52 -17.77
CA TRP A 166 -14.01 13.99 -18.74
C TRP A 166 -14.44 13.77 -20.19
N GLU A 167 -15.11 12.66 -20.50
CA GLU A 167 -15.67 12.40 -21.82
C GLU A 167 -16.68 13.50 -22.21
N LEU A 168 -17.59 13.86 -21.30
CA LEU A 168 -18.56 14.95 -21.53
C LEU A 168 -17.87 16.30 -21.75
N VAL A 169 -16.82 16.59 -20.96
CA VAL A 169 -16.05 17.84 -21.09
C VAL A 169 -15.35 17.91 -22.45
N GLU A 170 -14.77 16.80 -22.92
CA GLU A 170 -14.10 16.74 -24.22
C GLU A 170 -15.10 16.80 -25.39
N GLU A 171 -16.29 16.21 -25.27
CA GLU A 171 -17.37 16.37 -26.24
C GLU A 171 -17.80 17.84 -26.39
N GLU A 172 -18.02 18.54 -25.27
CA GLU A 172 -18.37 19.95 -25.29
C GLU A 172 -17.24 20.82 -25.85
N ARG A 173 -15.98 20.50 -25.52
CA ARG A 173 -14.81 21.16 -26.11
C ARG A 173 -14.76 20.93 -27.62
N ARG A 174 -15.09 19.73 -28.10
CA ARG A 174 -15.14 19.41 -29.54
C ARG A 174 -16.26 20.18 -30.24
N LYS A 175 -17.46 20.27 -29.65
CA LYS A 175 -18.57 21.06 -30.19
C LYS A 175 -18.23 22.54 -30.27
N ARG A 176 -17.61 23.11 -29.23
CA ARG A 176 -17.18 24.51 -29.22
C ARG A 176 -16.15 24.81 -30.31
N LYS A 177 -15.13 23.96 -30.46
CA LYS A 177 -14.14 24.08 -31.53
C LYS A 177 -14.76 23.98 -32.92
N ALA A 178 -15.71 23.06 -33.11
CA ALA A 178 -16.43 22.93 -34.38
C ALA A 178 -17.27 24.18 -34.70
N ALA A 179 -17.97 24.73 -33.70
CA ALA A 179 -18.75 25.97 -33.86
C ALA A 179 -17.85 27.19 -34.17
N GLU A 180 -16.68 27.29 -33.53
CA GLU A 180 -15.70 28.34 -33.81
C GLU A 180 -15.19 28.25 -35.26
N LEU A 181 -14.81 27.04 -35.71
CA LEU A 181 -14.38 26.81 -37.11
C LEU A 181 -15.50 27.16 -38.10
N GLU A 182 -16.74 26.71 -37.85
CA GLU A 182 -17.87 27.04 -38.70
C GLU A 182 -18.13 28.55 -38.77
N SER A 183 -18.01 29.26 -37.64
CA SER A 183 -18.15 30.72 -37.61
C SER A 183 -17.05 31.42 -38.40
N ARG A 184 -15.81 30.90 -38.34
CA ARG A 184 -14.67 31.44 -39.08
C ARG A 184 -14.79 31.16 -40.58
N ASP A 185 -15.24 29.98 -40.96
CA ASP A 185 -15.47 29.61 -42.36
C ASP A 185 -16.63 30.42 -42.97
N LYS A 186 -17.69 30.68 -42.19
CA LYS A 186 -18.78 31.60 -42.59
C LYS A 186 -18.29 33.04 -42.77
N ALA A 187 -17.45 33.55 -41.85
CA ALA A 187 -16.87 34.88 -41.99
C ALA A 187 -15.98 34.98 -43.25
N ALA A 188 -15.11 33.99 -43.48
CA ALA A 188 -14.27 33.94 -44.68
C ALA A 188 -15.09 33.82 -45.97
N GLY A 189 -16.17 33.04 -45.97
CA GLY A 189 -17.09 32.91 -47.10
C GLY A 189 -17.86 34.21 -47.41
N ALA A 190 -18.27 34.96 -46.38
CA ALA A 190 -18.92 36.26 -46.53
C ALA A 190 -17.95 37.32 -47.08
N GLU A 191 -16.70 37.33 -46.62
CA GLU A 191 -15.64 38.20 -47.14
C GLU A 191 -15.31 37.87 -48.61
N GLY A 192 -15.19 36.58 -48.95
CA GLY A 192 -14.97 36.13 -50.34
C GLY A 192 -16.13 36.46 -51.29
N ALA A 193 -17.38 36.33 -50.82
CA ALA A 193 -18.57 36.71 -51.57
C ALA A 193 -18.68 38.24 -51.76
N ALA A 194 -18.31 39.03 -50.75
CA ALA A 194 -18.24 40.48 -50.88
C ALA A 194 -17.15 40.91 -51.86
N ALA A 195 -15.97 40.26 -51.85
CA ALA A 195 -14.89 40.53 -52.79
C ALA A 195 -15.28 40.23 -54.25
N THR A 196 -15.92 39.08 -54.50
CA THR A 196 -16.41 38.71 -55.84
C THR A 196 -17.56 39.58 -56.34
N ALA A 197 -18.46 40.02 -55.44
CA ALA A 197 -19.51 40.99 -55.80
C ALA A 197 -18.95 42.37 -56.16
N ILE A 198 -17.89 42.82 -55.49
CA ILE A 198 -17.19 44.07 -55.81
C ILE A 198 -16.49 43.95 -57.17
N GLU A 199 -15.80 42.84 -57.46
CA GLU A 199 -15.16 42.62 -58.77
C GLU A 199 -16.17 42.58 -59.93
N ALA A 200 -17.34 41.96 -59.74
CA ALA A 200 -18.39 41.90 -60.76
C ALA A 200 -19.07 43.24 -61.06
N GLN A 201 -18.92 44.24 -60.17
CA GLN A 201 -19.54 45.57 -60.31
C GLN A 201 -18.57 46.62 -60.87
N VAL A 202 -17.28 46.29 -60.95
CA VAL A 202 -16.21 47.15 -61.47
C VAL A 202 -15.71 46.69 -62.85
N GLY A 203 -16.14 45.52 -63.33
CA GLY A 203 -15.97 45.05 -64.72
C GLY A 203 -17.18 45.36 -65.59
#